data_AF-A0A560PXN7-F1
#
_entry.id   AF-A0A560PXN7-F1
#
_cell.length_a   1.000
_cell.length_b   1.000
_cell.length_c   1.000
_cell.angle_alpha   90.00
_cell.angle_beta   90.00
_cell.angle_gamma   90.00
#
_symmetry.space_group_name_H-M   'P 1'
#
loop_
_entity.id
_entity.type
_entity.pdbx_description
1 polymer ?
#
loop_
_entity_poly.entity_id
_entity_poly.type
_entity_poly.pdbx_seq_one_letter_code
_entity_poly.pdbx_strand_id
1 'polypeptide(L)'
;MNGSLSLSVAKALDPQLNEFDRSLVTLSERNANASGVHAKALLEDIAQLSRRIVGSSVKSRHRFSATRAYAQLVFERLAELRESHLGDCQRLGVFIERRFKPTVRYCAATEQRLEQLAMSIANLGDLLQARVQVEMEDQNAEILRSLNARADAQVKIQRAVEGLSIIAITYYLINLFKLVYSGLHTLGADLSAREALLGMAPPVLLIMLLIMLRIRKAKNH
;
A
#
# COMPACT_ATOMS: atom_id res chain seq x y z
N MET A 1 43.50 -8.29 30.63
CA MET A 1 42.33 -8.63 31.48
C MET A 1 41.10 -7.90 30.93
N ASN A 2 40.67 -8.21 29.69
CA ASN A 2 39.73 -7.36 28.91
C ASN A 2 38.26 -7.84 28.91
N GLY A 3 37.95 -8.94 29.61
CA GLY A 3 36.57 -9.47 29.70
C GLY A 3 35.59 -8.58 30.47
N SER A 4 36.07 -7.55 31.17
CA SER A 4 35.24 -6.59 31.92
C SER A 4 34.61 -5.49 31.04
N LEU A 5 35.09 -5.28 29.80
CA LEU A 5 34.58 -4.22 28.91
C LEU A 5 33.26 -4.58 28.22
N SER A 6 33.00 -5.86 27.94
CA SER A 6 31.74 -6.25 27.30
C SER A 6 30.60 -6.44 28.30
N LEU A 7 30.89 -6.89 29.52
CA LEU A 7 29.89 -6.99 30.58
C LEU A 7 29.34 -5.61 30.97
N SER A 8 30.20 -4.61 31.07
CA SER A 8 29.79 -3.24 31.37
C SER A 8 28.92 -2.66 30.27
N VAL A 9 29.24 -2.93 29.00
CA VAL A 9 28.39 -2.57 27.85
C VAL A 9 27.05 -3.28 27.91
N ALA A 10 27.02 -4.59 28.17
CA ALA A 10 25.77 -5.35 28.28
C ALA A 10 24.88 -4.80 29.42
N LYS A 11 25.46 -4.53 30.59
CA LYS A 11 24.72 -3.94 31.73
C LYS A 11 24.22 -2.51 31.44
N ALA A 12 24.97 -1.72 30.67
CA ALA A 12 24.55 -0.39 30.27
C ALA A 12 23.39 -0.41 29.25
N LEU A 13 23.26 -1.48 28.46
CA LEU A 13 22.15 -1.68 27.53
C LEU A 13 20.85 -2.13 28.21
N ASP A 14 20.92 -2.79 29.37
CA ASP A 14 19.75 -3.34 30.06
C ASP A 14 18.60 -2.34 30.30
N PRO A 15 18.83 -1.10 30.81
CA PRO A 15 17.75 -0.12 30.94
C PRO A 15 17.18 0.31 29.58
N GLN A 16 18.00 0.40 28.53
CA GLN A 16 17.54 0.74 27.18
C GLN A 16 16.69 -0.39 26.58
N LEU A 17 17.08 -1.65 26.79
CA LEU A 17 16.30 -2.81 26.34
C LEU A 17 14.92 -2.84 27.00
N ASN A 18 14.85 -2.57 28.30
CA ASN A 18 13.57 -2.52 29.01
C ASN A 18 12.69 -1.34 28.54
N GLU A 19 13.28 -0.21 28.15
CA GLU A 19 12.57 0.89 27.51
C GLU A 19 12.03 0.46 26.13
N PHE A 20 12.85 -0.19 25.30
CA PHE A 20 12.44 -0.67 23.98
C PHE A 20 11.32 -1.70 24.07
N ASP A 21 11.40 -2.65 25.00
CA ASP A 21 10.34 -3.64 25.25
C ASP A 21 9.01 -2.94 25.59
N ARG A 22 9.04 -1.96 26.51
CA ARG A 22 7.83 -1.20 26.89
C ARG A 22 7.26 -0.43 25.70
N SER A 23 8.10 0.28 24.95
CA SER A 23 7.66 1.02 23.76
C SER A 23 7.08 0.09 22.70
N LEU A 24 7.67 -1.09 22.48
CA LEU A 24 7.16 -2.08 21.53
C LEU A 24 5.76 -2.58 21.94
N VAL A 25 5.55 -2.88 23.23
CA VAL A 25 4.22 -3.27 23.74
C VAL A 25 3.20 -2.17 23.49
N THR A 26 3.52 -0.92 23.86
CA THR A 26 2.61 0.22 23.65
C THR A 26 2.30 0.45 22.17
N LEU A 27 3.30 0.34 21.28
CA LEU A 27 3.08 0.49 19.83
C LEU A 27 2.26 -0.65 19.24
N SER A 28 2.46 -1.88 19.73
CA SER A 28 1.66 -3.05 19.34
C SER A 28 0.19 -2.90 19.73
N GLU A 29 -0.09 -2.46 20.96
CA GLU A 29 -1.44 -2.18 21.43
C GLU A 29 -2.10 -1.04 20.64
N ARG A 30 -1.35 0.02 20.35
CA ARG A 30 -1.83 1.11 19.48
C ARG A 30 -2.13 0.61 18.07
N ASN A 31 -1.29 -0.27 17.50
CA ASN A 31 -1.52 -0.85 16.17
C ASN A 31 -2.76 -1.74 16.12
N ALA A 32 -3.03 -2.50 17.19
CA ALA A 32 -4.23 -3.32 17.30
C ALA A 32 -5.51 -2.46 17.33
N ASN A 33 -5.46 -1.31 17.99
CA ASN A 33 -6.60 -0.42 18.21
C ASN A 33 -6.70 0.76 17.21
N ALA A 34 -5.73 0.92 16.30
CA ALA A 34 -5.69 2.06 15.38
C ALA A 34 -6.66 1.90 14.22
N SER A 35 -7.45 2.95 13.97
CA SER A 35 -8.30 3.11 12.78
C SER A 35 -7.79 4.27 11.91
N GLY A 36 -7.60 4.03 10.61
CA GLY A 36 -7.39 5.01 9.54
C GLY A 36 -6.37 6.14 9.82
N VAL A 37 -6.85 7.26 10.37
CA VAL A 37 -6.17 8.56 10.44
C VAL A 37 -4.89 8.55 11.30
N HIS A 38 -4.77 7.63 12.26
CA HIS A 38 -3.59 7.54 13.14
C HIS A 38 -2.45 6.65 12.61
N ALA A 39 -2.62 5.99 11.46
CA ALA A 39 -1.65 5.04 10.92
C ALA A 39 -0.31 5.70 10.57
N LYS A 40 -0.32 6.91 9.99
CA LYS A 40 0.92 7.60 9.60
C LYS A 40 1.76 8.03 10.80
N ALA A 41 1.13 8.52 11.86
CA ALA A 41 1.81 8.86 13.10
C ALA A 41 2.40 7.62 13.77
N LEU A 42 1.63 6.52 13.79
CA LEU A 42 2.10 5.24 14.33
C LEU A 42 3.29 4.67 13.53
N LEU A 43 3.29 4.83 12.20
CA LEU A 43 4.41 4.41 11.35
C LEU A 43 5.70 5.17 11.69
N GLU A 44 5.63 6.48 11.94
CA GLU A 44 6.80 7.25 12.34
C GLU A 44 7.30 6.85 13.73
N ASP A 45 6.39 6.59 14.69
CA ASP A 45 6.76 6.10 16.02
C ASP A 45 7.47 4.74 15.95
N ILE A 46 6.96 3.81 15.13
CA ILE A 46 7.58 2.50 14.86
C ILE A 46 8.94 2.68 14.19
N ALA A 47 9.05 3.55 13.18
CA ALA A 47 10.30 3.83 12.51
C ALA A 47 11.34 4.43 13.46
N GLN A 48 10.93 5.33 14.36
CA GLN A 48 11.81 5.91 15.38
C GLN A 48 12.33 4.85 16.34
N LEU A 49 11.46 3.98 16.87
CA LEU A 49 11.89 2.88 17.75
C LEU A 49 12.83 1.91 17.02
N SER A 50 12.51 1.55 15.78
CA SER A 50 13.36 0.70 14.93
C SER A 50 14.76 1.31 14.74
N ARG A 51 14.86 2.60 14.41
CA ARG A 51 16.16 3.31 14.30
C ARG A 51 16.96 3.25 15.60
N ARG A 52 16.32 3.39 16.76
CA ARG A 52 16.98 3.31 18.08
C ARG A 52 17.52 1.89 18.35
N ILE A 53 16.72 0.86 18.12
CA ILE A 53 17.10 -0.55 18.30
C ILE A 53 18.26 -0.91 17.36
N VAL A 54 18.14 -0.60 16.06
CA VAL A 54 19.19 -0.85 15.06
C VAL A 54 20.46 -0.10 15.42
N GLY A 55 20.36 1.16 15.85
CA GLY A 55 21.49 1.96 16.31
C GLY A 55 22.23 1.31 17.49
N SER A 56 21.50 0.83 18.49
CA SER A 56 22.09 0.10 19.63
C SER A 56 22.69 -1.25 19.22
N SER A 57 22.09 -1.93 18.24
CA SER A 57 22.60 -3.18 17.66
C SER A 57 23.96 -2.97 17.02
N VAL A 58 24.05 -2.05 16.07
CA VAL A 58 25.28 -1.79 15.32
C VAL A 58 26.41 -1.36 16.26
N LYS A 59 26.11 -0.52 17.27
CA LYS A 59 27.11 -0.06 18.25
C LYS A 59 27.66 -1.19 19.14
N SER A 60 26.83 -2.17 19.49
CA SER A 60 27.21 -3.24 20.43
C SER A 60 27.70 -4.52 19.73
N ARG A 61 27.33 -4.73 18.46
CA ARG A 61 27.62 -5.94 17.68
C ARG A 61 29.09 -6.35 17.68
N HIS A 62 30.00 -5.40 17.43
CA HIS A 62 31.43 -5.72 17.39
C HIS A 62 31.93 -6.23 18.75
N ARG A 63 31.51 -5.61 19.85
CA ARG A 63 31.97 -5.99 21.19
C ARG A 63 31.43 -7.36 21.62
N PHE A 64 30.16 -7.64 21.35
CA PHE A 64 29.57 -8.95 21.66
C PHE A 64 30.16 -10.06 20.79
N SER A 65 30.32 -9.82 19.48
CA SER A 65 30.98 -10.75 18.56
C SER A 65 32.42 -11.06 18.99
N ALA A 66 33.21 -10.03 19.32
CA ALA A 66 34.57 -10.21 19.83
C ALA A 66 34.58 -11.00 21.14
N THR A 67 33.67 -10.70 22.07
CA THR A 67 33.56 -11.42 23.35
C THR A 67 33.28 -12.91 23.13
N ARG A 68 32.42 -13.24 22.17
CA ARG A 68 32.09 -14.62 21.80
C ARG A 68 33.31 -15.35 21.22
N ALA A 69 33.99 -14.74 20.25
CA ALA A 69 35.19 -15.31 19.63
C ALA A 69 36.32 -15.53 20.63
N TYR A 70 36.58 -14.55 21.51
CA TYR A 70 37.59 -14.69 22.56
C TYR A 70 37.22 -15.74 23.60
N ALA A 71 35.95 -15.82 24.00
CA ALA A 71 35.50 -16.86 24.92
C ALA A 71 35.70 -18.27 24.32
N GLN A 72 35.37 -18.43 23.03
CA GLN A 72 35.59 -19.69 22.32
C GLN A 72 37.06 -20.08 22.30
N LEU A 73 37.95 -19.15 21.90
CA LEU A 73 39.39 -19.41 21.89
C LEU A 73 39.92 -19.78 23.28
N VAL A 74 39.47 -19.10 24.34
CA VAL A 74 39.86 -19.42 25.72
C VAL A 74 39.45 -20.84 26.10
N PHE A 75 38.21 -21.23 25.80
CA PHE A 75 37.72 -22.58 26.10
C PHE A 75 38.42 -23.67 25.28
N GLU A 76 38.72 -23.41 24.00
CA GLU A 76 39.52 -24.32 23.16
C GLU A 76 40.92 -24.53 23.75
N ARG A 77 41.60 -23.45 24.17
CA ARG A 77 42.94 -23.55 24.79
C ARG A 77 42.93 -24.24 26.15
N LEU A 78 41.90 -24.01 26.95
CA LEU A 78 41.71 -24.73 28.22
C LEU A 78 41.51 -26.23 27.99
N ALA A 79 40.82 -26.63 26.92
CA ALA A 79 40.65 -28.03 26.57
C ALA A 79 41.96 -28.68 26.06
N GLU A 80 42.77 -27.95 25.29
CA GLU A 80 44.07 -28.43 24.79
C GLU A 80 45.10 -28.62 25.90
N LEU A 81 45.04 -27.84 26.99
CA LEU A 81 45.96 -27.92 28.12
C LEU A 81 45.94 -29.27 28.85
N ARG A 82 44.92 -30.11 28.62
CA ARG A 82 44.76 -31.45 29.23
C ARG A 82 45.06 -31.45 30.73
N GLU A 83 44.49 -30.48 31.46
CA GLU A 83 44.74 -30.30 32.89
C GLU A 83 44.40 -31.57 33.69
N SER A 84 45.42 -32.10 34.37
CA SER A 84 45.29 -33.15 35.37
C SER A 84 45.08 -32.54 36.77
N HIS A 85 44.60 -33.36 37.70
CA HIS A 85 44.45 -32.94 39.09
C HIS A 85 45.84 -32.84 39.75
N LEU A 86 46.18 -31.67 40.29
CA LEU A 86 47.40 -31.44 41.07
C LEU A 86 47.00 -31.33 42.55
N GLY A 87 46.90 -32.47 43.24
CA GLY A 87 46.57 -32.53 44.68
C GLY A 87 45.22 -31.89 45.02
N ASP A 88 45.17 -31.12 46.11
CA ASP A 88 43.96 -30.41 46.61
C ASP A 88 43.67 -29.07 45.90
N CYS A 89 44.45 -28.69 44.87
CA CYS A 89 44.26 -27.43 44.17
C CYS A 89 43.19 -27.53 43.07
N GLN A 90 42.37 -26.48 42.95
CA GLN A 90 41.38 -26.40 41.87
C GLN A 90 42.06 -26.23 40.51
N ARG A 91 41.66 -27.05 39.53
CA ARG A 91 42.04 -26.91 38.11
C ARG A 91 41.78 -25.49 37.60
N LEU A 92 42.77 -24.90 36.93
CA LEU A 92 42.70 -23.55 36.39
C LEU A 92 41.55 -23.44 35.36
N GLY A 93 41.32 -24.48 34.56
CA GLY A 93 40.15 -24.66 33.69
C GLY A 93 38.83 -24.38 34.39
N VAL A 94 38.61 -25.02 35.54
CA VAL A 94 37.36 -24.89 36.31
C VAL A 94 37.21 -23.48 36.87
N PHE A 95 38.30 -22.87 37.34
CA PHE A 95 38.28 -21.51 37.86
C PHE A 95 37.92 -20.49 36.76
N ILE A 96 38.59 -20.58 35.60
CA ILE A 96 38.34 -19.68 34.46
C ILE A 96 36.92 -19.86 33.93
N GLU A 97 36.46 -21.10 33.72
CA GLU A 97 35.09 -21.38 33.26
C GLU A 97 34.04 -20.76 34.19
N ARG A 98 34.17 -20.97 35.51
CA ARG A 98 33.19 -20.49 36.48
C ARG A 98 33.10 -18.96 36.50
N ARG A 99 34.20 -18.26 36.17
CA ARG A 99 34.25 -16.80 36.11
C ARG A 99 33.82 -16.24 34.76
N PHE A 100 34.21 -16.87 33.65
CA PHE A 100 33.97 -16.36 32.29
C PHE A 100 32.58 -16.72 31.76
N LYS A 101 32.12 -17.95 32.00
CA LYS A 101 30.87 -18.49 31.44
C LYS A 101 29.63 -17.65 31.77
N PRO A 102 29.43 -17.15 33.01
CA PRO A 102 28.29 -16.28 33.31
C PRO A 102 28.29 -14.97 32.50
N THR A 103 29.45 -14.34 32.35
CA THR A 103 29.62 -13.08 31.60
C THR A 103 29.32 -13.26 30.12
N VAL A 104 29.84 -14.33 29.52
CA VAL A 104 29.60 -14.66 28.11
C VAL A 104 28.14 -14.96 27.86
N ARG A 105 27.50 -15.76 28.74
CA ARG A 105 26.06 -16.04 28.67
C ARG A 105 25.21 -14.78 28.77
N TYR A 106 25.58 -13.85 29.66
CA TYR A 106 24.86 -12.58 29.80
C TYR A 106 24.96 -11.71 28.54
N CYS A 107 26.15 -11.58 27.96
CA CYS A 107 26.33 -10.85 26.70
C CYS A 107 25.52 -11.48 25.56
N ALA A 108 25.55 -12.82 25.43
CA ALA A 108 24.78 -13.54 24.42
C ALA A 108 23.26 -13.38 24.60
N ALA A 109 22.76 -13.44 25.84
CA ALA A 109 21.34 -13.20 26.11
C ALA A 109 20.91 -11.76 25.81
N THR A 110 21.79 -10.79 26.07
CA THR A 110 21.56 -9.37 25.77
C THR A 110 21.47 -9.14 24.27
N GLU A 111 22.39 -9.74 23.50
CA GLU A 111 22.39 -9.70 22.04
C GLU A 111 21.13 -10.34 21.46
N GLN A 112 20.74 -11.52 21.96
CA GLN A 112 19.52 -12.21 21.54
C GLN A 112 18.25 -11.38 21.82
N ARG A 113 18.12 -10.75 23.00
CA ARG A 113 16.98 -9.85 23.29
C ARG A 113 16.91 -8.70 22.28
N LEU A 114 18.05 -8.14 21.92
CA LEU A 114 18.11 -7.03 20.98
C LEU A 114 17.72 -7.46 19.56
N GLU A 115 18.14 -8.64 19.12
CA GLU A 115 17.72 -9.23 17.84
C GLU A 115 16.21 -9.53 17.82
N GLN A 116 15.66 -10.06 18.91
CA GLN A 116 14.22 -10.32 19.05
C GLN A 116 13.39 -9.04 19.00
N LEU A 117 13.86 -7.97 19.64
CA LEU A 117 13.26 -6.64 19.55
C LEU A 117 13.28 -6.10 18.12
N ALA A 118 14.41 -6.23 17.42
CA ALA A 118 14.56 -5.79 16.04
C ALA A 118 13.62 -6.54 15.08
N MET A 119 13.47 -7.85 15.24
CA MET A 119 12.53 -8.66 14.45
C MET A 119 11.08 -8.28 14.75
N SER A 120 10.74 -8.12 16.03
CA SER A 120 9.37 -7.77 16.45
C SER A 120 8.93 -6.41 15.92
N ILE A 121 9.80 -5.39 15.98
CA ILE A 121 9.46 -4.06 15.47
C ILE A 121 9.37 -4.02 13.94
N ALA A 122 10.19 -4.81 13.24
CA ALA A 122 10.11 -4.95 11.78
C ALA A 122 8.78 -5.57 11.36
N ASN A 123 8.40 -6.69 11.98
CA ASN A 123 7.11 -7.35 11.74
C ASN A 123 5.93 -6.41 12.02
N LEU A 124 5.99 -5.62 13.09
CA LEU A 124 4.94 -4.66 13.42
C LEU A 124 4.82 -3.57 12.35
N GLY A 125 5.94 -3.09 11.81
CA GLY A 125 5.99 -2.14 10.70
C GLY A 125 5.38 -2.70 9.41
N ASP A 126 5.75 -3.92 9.05
CA ASP A 126 5.26 -4.59 7.84
C ASP A 126 3.74 -4.81 7.90
N LEU A 127 3.22 -5.22 9.06
CA LEU A 127 1.77 -5.39 9.27
C LEU A 127 1.00 -4.08 9.16
N LEU A 128 1.54 -2.98 9.70
CA LEU A 128 0.91 -1.67 9.60
C LEU A 128 0.92 -1.17 8.15
N GLN A 129 2.03 -1.35 7.43
CA GLN A 129 2.13 -0.96 6.03
C GLN A 129 1.15 -1.75 5.14
N ALA A 130 1.04 -3.06 5.36
CA ALA A 130 0.07 -3.90 4.65
C ALA A 130 -1.38 -3.45 4.92
N ARG A 131 -1.73 -3.13 6.18
CA ARG A 131 -3.04 -2.60 6.54
C ARG A 131 -3.36 -1.27 5.85
N VAL A 132 -2.40 -0.34 5.84
CA VAL A 132 -2.57 0.97 5.16
C VAL A 132 -2.77 0.76 3.66
N GLN A 133 -2.04 -0.16 3.04
CA GLN A 133 -2.19 -0.44 1.61
C GLN A 133 -3.59 -0.99 1.29
N VAL A 134 -4.10 -1.94 2.09
CA VAL A 134 -5.45 -2.48 1.91
C VAL A 134 -6.53 -1.40 2.06
N GLU A 135 -6.42 -0.54 3.06
CA GLU A 135 -7.37 0.58 3.26
C GLU A 135 -7.40 1.53 2.05
N MET A 136 -6.23 1.82 1.46
CA MET A 136 -6.13 2.66 0.26
C MET A 136 -6.73 1.97 -0.98
N GLU A 137 -6.58 0.65 -1.10
CA GLU A 137 -7.18 -0.15 -2.17
C GLU A 137 -8.71 -0.18 -2.06
N ASP A 138 -9.25 -0.35 -0.85
CA ASP A 138 -10.70 -0.30 -0.60
C ASP A 138 -11.29 1.08 -0.93
N GLN A 139 -10.60 2.17 -0.57
CA GLN A 139 -11.02 3.53 -0.94
C GLN A 139 -11.02 3.74 -2.46
N ASN A 140 -9.98 3.26 -3.16
CA ASN A 140 -9.91 3.34 -4.62
C ASN A 140 -11.03 2.53 -5.28
N ALA A 141 -11.33 1.33 -4.77
CA ALA A 141 -12.42 0.51 -5.26
C ALA A 141 -13.76 1.23 -5.11
N GLU A 142 -14.00 1.92 -4.00
CA GLU A 142 -15.23 2.69 -3.77
C GLU A 142 -15.35 3.89 -4.71
N ILE A 143 -14.24 4.61 -4.94
CA ILE A 143 -14.20 5.69 -5.93
C ILE A 143 -14.57 5.16 -7.32
N LEU A 144 -13.97 4.03 -7.75
CA LEU A 144 -14.26 3.41 -9.04
C LEU A 144 -15.73 2.97 -9.16
N ARG A 145 -16.32 2.41 -8.09
CA ARG A 145 -17.76 2.08 -8.07
C ARG A 145 -18.61 3.33 -8.25
N SER A 146 -18.28 4.43 -7.55
CA SER A 146 -19.01 5.69 -7.67
C SER A 146 -18.90 6.30 -9.07
N LEU A 147 -17.75 6.19 -9.72
CA LEU A 147 -17.53 6.64 -11.09
C LEU A 147 -18.35 5.81 -12.07
N ASN A 148 -18.36 4.48 -11.92
CA ASN A 148 -19.14 3.61 -12.79
C ASN A 148 -20.65 3.91 -12.69
N ALA A 149 -21.17 4.09 -11.48
CA ALA A 149 -22.56 4.47 -11.27
C ALA A 149 -22.93 5.82 -11.91
N ARG A 150 -22.02 6.81 -11.85
CA ARG A 150 -22.20 8.11 -12.51
C ARG A 150 -22.15 8.00 -14.03
N ALA A 151 -21.22 7.20 -14.57
CA ALA A 151 -21.11 6.96 -16.01
C ALA A 151 -22.37 6.29 -16.56
N ASP A 152 -22.91 5.28 -15.87
CA ASP A 152 -24.16 4.62 -16.24
C ASP A 152 -25.34 5.60 -16.27
N ALA A 153 -25.42 6.51 -15.29
CA ALA A 153 -26.43 7.56 -15.28
C ALA A 153 -26.25 8.55 -16.45
N GLN A 154 -25.02 8.94 -16.77
CA GLN A 154 -24.73 9.81 -17.91
C GLN A 154 -25.12 9.17 -19.25
N VAL A 155 -24.87 7.87 -19.43
CA VAL A 155 -25.29 7.13 -20.63
C VAL A 155 -26.81 7.16 -20.80
N LYS A 156 -27.58 6.99 -19.70
CA LYS A 156 -29.05 7.06 -19.74
C LYS A 156 -29.53 8.46 -20.14
N ILE A 157 -28.93 9.51 -19.56
CA ILE A 157 -29.27 10.91 -19.90
C ILE A 157 -28.95 11.19 -21.37
N GLN A 158 -27.79 10.76 -21.86
CA GLN A 158 -27.40 10.95 -23.26
C GLN A 158 -28.40 10.28 -24.21
N ARG A 159 -28.83 9.05 -23.92
CA ARG A 159 -29.88 8.37 -24.71
C ARG A 159 -31.23 9.10 -24.66
N ALA A 160 -31.58 9.72 -23.54
CA ALA A 160 -32.79 10.54 -23.46
C ALA A 160 -32.69 11.79 -24.35
N VAL A 161 -31.54 12.46 -24.37
CA VAL A 161 -31.26 13.63 -25.24
C VAL A 161 -31.25 13.23 -26.72
N GLU A 162 -30.74 12.04 -27.06
CA GLU A 162 -30.83 11.49 -28.41
C GLU A 162 -32.29 11.29 -28.84
N GLY A 163 -33.13 10.72 -27.98
CA GLY A 163 -34.57 10.58 -28.24
C GLY A 163 -35.27 11.91 -28.47
N LEU A 164 -34.98 12.91 -27.63
CA LEU A 164 -35.52 14.27 -27.80
C LEU A 164 -35.05 14.93 -29.11
N SER A 165 -33.81 14.71 -29.51
CA SER A 165 -33.25 15.24 -30.75
C SER A 165 -33.97 14.70 -31.99
N ILE A 166 -34.35 13.41 -31.99
CA ILE A 166 -35.14 12.82 -33.07
C ILE A 166 -36.50 13.50 -33.20
N ILE A 167 -37.17 13.77 -32.07
CA ILE A 167 -38.47 14.46 -32.07
C ILE A 167 -38.32 15.88 -32.64
N ALA A 168 -37.32 16.63 -32.17
CA ALA A 168 -37.05 17.99 -32.64
C ALA A 168 -36.74 18.02 -34.15
N ILE A 169 -35.83 17.17 -34.62
CA ILE A 169 -35.46 17.08 -36.04
C ILE A 169 -36.68 16.71 -36.91
N THR A 170 -37.51 15.76 -36.44
CA THR A 170 -38.73 15.35 -37.17
C THR A 170 -39.70 16.52 -37.29
N TYR A 171 -39.92 17.28 -36.22
CA TYR A 171 -40.77 18.48 -36.26
C TYR A 171 -40.24 19.54 -37.24
N TYR A 172 -38.94 19.83 -37.21
CA TYR A 172 -38.32 20.77 -38.15
C TYR A 172 -38.41 20.31 -39.60
N LEU A 173 -38.25 19.01 -39.87
CA LEU A 173 -38.40 18.43 -41.21
C LEU A 173 -39.83 18.61 -41.74
N ILE A 174 -40.85 18.35 -40.92
CA ILE A 174 -42.26 18.56 -41.31
C ILE A 174 -42.51 20.04 -41.62
N ASN A 175 -41.99 20.95 -40.79
CA ASN A 175 -42.16 22.38 -41.02
C ASN A 175 -41.42 22.86 -42.27
N LEU A 176 -40.21 22.35 -42.52
CA LEU A 176 -39.46 22.60 -43.75
C LEU A 176 -40.25 22.12 -44.97
N PHE A 177 -40.84 20.92 -44.91
CA PHE A 177 -41.67 20.39 -45.98
C PHE A 177 -42.87 21.30 -46.29
N LYS A 178 -43.57 21.76 -45.24
CA LYS A 178 -44.68 22.71 -45.37
C LYS A 178 -44.24 24.01 -46.05
N LEU A 179 -43.07 24.55 -45.67
CA LEU A 179 -42.54 25.77 -46.25
C LEU A 179 -42.22 25.61 -47.74
N VAL A 180 -41.58 24.50 -48.13
CA VAL A 180 -41.25 24.30 -49.55
C VAL A 180 -42.51 24.02 -50.40
N TYR A 181 -43.49 23.29 -49.86
CA TYR A 181 -44.79 23.12 -50.51
C TYR A 181 -45.46 24.47 -50.78
N SER A 182 -45.54 25.33 -49.76
CA SER A 182 -46.08 26.69 -49.91
C SER A 182 -45.28 27.52 -50.91
N GLY A 183 -43.94 27.45 -50.86
CA GLY A 183 -43.05 28.17 -51.78
C GLY A 183 -43.26 27.79 -53.25
N LEU A 184 -43.39 26.49 -53.53
CA LEU A 184 -43.62 25.99 -54.89
C LEU A 184 -44.99 26.42 -55.43
N HIS A 185 -46.02 26.44 -54.57
CA HIS A 185 -47.35 26.95 -54.92
C HIS A 185 -47.34 28.47 -55.20
N THR A 186 -46.51 29.26 -54.51
CA THR A 186 -46.39 30.70 -54.75
C THR A 186 -45.58 31.08 -55.99
N LEU A 187 -44.76 30.16 -56.54
CA LEU A 187 -43.92 30.37 -57.73
C LEU A 187 -44.65 30.15 -59.07
N GLY A 188 -45.97 29.90 -59.05
CA GLY A 188 -46.80 29.92 -60.26
C GLY A 188 -46.74 28.66 -61.12
N ALA A 189 -46.25 27.53 -60.59
CA ALA A 189 -46.41 26.24 -61.24
C ALA A 189 -47.74 25.63 -60.82
N ASP A 190 -48.73 25.57 -61.73
CA ASP A 190 -49.98 24.78 -61.60
C ASP A 190 -49.67 23.26 -61.65
N LEU A 191 -48.69 22.83 -60.86
CA LEU A 191 -48.40 21.43 -60.65
C LEU A 191 -49.48 20.89 -59.71
N SER A 192 -50.28 19.97 -60.23
CA SER A 192 -51.16 19.10 -59.43
C SER A 192 -50.47 18.71 -58.13
N ALA A 193 -51.18 18.78 -57.00
CA ALA A 193 -50.65 18.40 -55.68
C ALA A 193 -49.97 17.02 -55.68
N ARG A 194 -50.32 16.15 -56.64
CA ARG A 194 -49.74 14.84 -56.87
C ARG A 194 -48.31 14.88 -57.45
N GLU A 195 -48.00 15.79 -58.37
CA GLU A 195 -46.68 15.90 -59.01
C GLU A 195 -45.66 16.60 -58.11
N ALA A 196 -46.08 17.63 -57.37
CA ALA A 196 -45.26 18.26 -56.35
C ALA A 196 -44.88 17.27 -55.23
N LEU A 197 -45.82 16.43 -54.80
CA LEU A 197 -45.57 15.38 -53.83
C LEU A 197 -44.61 14.31 -54.38
N LEU A 198 -44.76 13.92 -55.66
CA LEU A 198 -43.92 12.90 -56.29
C LEU A 198 -42.48 13.38 -56.53
N GLY A 199 -42.30 14.67 -56.85
CA GLY A 199 -40.98 15.29 -57.02
C GLY A 199 -40.24 15.56 -55.70
N MET A 200 -40.97 15.88 -54.64
CA MET A 200 -40.38 16.16 -53.32
C MET A 200 -40.21 14.96 -52.41
N ALA A 201 -40.95 13.87 -52.62
CA ALA A 201 -40.79 12.67 -51.81
C ALA A 201 -39.37 12.06 -51.85
N PRO A 202 -38.69 11.95 -53.01
CA PRO A 202 -37.33 11.39 -53.08
C PRO A 202 -36.27 12.18 -52.29
N PRO A 203 -36.12 13.51 -52.43
CA PRO A 203 -35.11 14.26 -51.67
C PRO A 203 -35.42 14.27 -50.17
N VAL A 204 -36.70 14.29 -49.78
CA VAL A 204 -37.11 14.23 -48.37
C VAL A 204 -36.76 12.88 -47.75
N LEU A 205 -37.09 11.77 -48.44
CA LEU A 205 -36.71 10.42 -47.99
C LEU A 205 -35.19 10.27 -47.93
N LEU A 206 -34.45 10.84 -48.88
CA LEU A 206 -32.98 10.84 -48.87
C LEU A 206 -32.41 11.58 -47.66
N ILE A 207 -32.91 12.79 -47.36
CA ILE A 207 -32.47 13.58 -46.20
C ILE A 207 -32.79 12.85 -44.90
N MET A 208 -33.99 12.29 -44.80
CA MET A 208 -34.43 11.51 -43.63
C MET A 208 -33.57 10.25 -43.44
N LEU A 209 -33.24 9.54 -44.53
CA LEU A 209 -32.33 8.40 -44.53
C LEU A 209 -30.91 8.81 -44.10
N LEU A 210 -30.36 9.90 -44.65
CA LEU A 210 -29.03 10.40 -44.33
C LEU A 210 -28.90 10.77 -42.84
N ILE A 211 -29.92 11.42 -42.28
CA ILE A 211 -29.97 11.75 -40.85
C ILE A 211 -30.04 10.47 -40.03
N MET A 212 -30.90 9.51 -40.40
CA MET A 212 -31.03 8.24 -39.68
C MET A 212 -29.73 7.41 -39.72
N LEU A 213 -29.04 7.40 -40.86
CA LEU A 213 -27.75 6.72 -41.03
C LEU A 213 -26.63 7.41 -40.24
N ARG A 214 -26.60 8.76 -40.20
CA ARG A 214 -25.64 9.52 -39.38
C ARG A 214 -25.81 9.22 -37.89
N ILE A 215 -27.06 9.16 -37.41
CA ILE A 215 -27.37 8.82 -36.02
C ILE A 215 -26.99 7.37 -35.70
N ARG A 216 -27.31 6.42 -36.60
CA ARG A 216 -26.89 5.01 -36.43
C ARG A 216 -25.37 4.84 -36.42
N LYS A 217 -24.64 5.57 -37.25
CA LYS A 217 -23.17 5.51 -37.31
C LYS A 217 -22.53 6.07 -36.04
N ALA A 218 -23.08 7.13 -35.46
CA ALA A 218 -22.65 7.67 -34.17
C ALA A 218 -22.90 6.71 -32.99
N LYS A 219 -23.84 5.76 -33.13
CA LYS A 219 -24.20 4.77 -32.11
C LYS A 219 -23.27 3.54 -32.07
N ASN A 220 -22.45 3.32 -33.12
CA ASN A 220 -21.54 2.17 -33.25
C ASN A 220 -20.08 2.51 -32.89
N HIS A 221 -19.82 3.72 -32.40
CA HIS A 221 -18.53 4.14 -31.82
C HIS A 221 -18.76 4.53 -30.37
#